data_AF-A0A0J6L2Y6-F1
#
_entry.id   AF-A0A0J6L2Y6-F1
#
_cell.length_a   1.000
_cell.length_b   1.000
_cell.length_c   1.000
_cell.angle_alpha   90.00
_cell.angle_beta   90.00
_cell.angle_gamma   90.00
#
_symmetry.space_group_name_H-M   'P 1'
#
loop_
_entity.id
_entity.type
_entity.pdbx_description
1 polymer ?
#
loop_
_entity_poly.entity_id
_entity_poly.type
_entity_poly.pdbx_seq_one_letter_code
_entity_poly.pdbx_strand_id
1 'polypeptide(L)'
;MNKWIIAIIYCSLLTTFCYLSIKTVLLSATNHTSFPNPQFFVGIFGLTFGVWILAFGIRKYISFATENKQERRKLKTMFSIISVVSCYAATMLFFI
;
A
#
# COMPACT_ATOMS: atom_id res chain seq x y z
N MET A 1 -9.08 20.30 2.74
CA MET A 1 -8.07 19.38 3.32
C MET A 1 -6.82 19.44 2.45
N ASN A 2 -5.65 19.71 3.02
CA ASN A 2 -4.42 19.93 2.25
C ASN A 2 -4.00 18.64 1.52
N LYS A 3 -3.60 18.74 0.24
CA LYS A 3 -3.16 17.61 -0.61
C LYS A 3 -2.02 16.83 0.07
N TRP A 4 -1.16 17.52 0.83
CA TRP A 4 -0.07 16.94 1.61
C TRP A 4 -0.52 16.08 2.79
N ILE A 5 -1.59 16.48 3.51
CA ILE A 5 -2.12 15.69 4.63
C ILE A 5 -2.64 14.35 4.11
N ILE A 6 -3.31 14.35 2.96
CA ILE A 6 -3.83 13.13 2.33
C ILE A 6 -2.70 12.22 1.85
N ALA A 7 -1.63 12.80 1.31
CA ALA A 7 -0.44 12.06 0.92
C ALA A 7 0.23 11.37 2.12
N ILE A 8 0.33 12.06 3.26
CA ILE A 8 0.89 11.50 4.50
C ILE A 8 0.02 10.36 5.03
N ILE A 9 -1.30 10.57 5.11
CA ILE A 9 -2.25 9.54 5.56
C ILE A 9 -2.20 8.32 4.64
N TYR A 10 -2.14 8.54 3.33
CA TYR A 10 -2.01 7.44 2.38
C TYR A 10 -0.71 6.67 2.56
N CYS A 11 0.42 7.39 2.68
CA CYS A 11 1.72 6.80 2.89
C CYS A 11 1.76 5.95 4.17
N SER A 12 1.23 6.46 5.28
CA SER A 12 1.22 5.75 6.56
C SER A 12 0.32 4.51 6.51
N LEU A 13 -0.89 4.62 5.94
CA LEU A 13 -1.80 3.49 5.76
C LEU A 13 -1.19 2.40 4.86
N LEU A 14 -0.65 2.79 3.71
CA LEU A 14 -0.04 1.86 2.77
C LEU A 14 1.18 1.15 3.38
N THR A 15 2.06 1.90 4.04
CA THR A 15 3.26 1.33 4.68
C THR A 15 2.88 0.33 5.78
N THR A 16 1.95 0.71 6.67
CA THR A 16 1.47 -0.17 7.75
C THR A 16 0.83 -1.43 7.20
N PHE A 17 0.00 -1.27 6.17
CA PHE A 17 -0.70 -2.39 5.55
C PHE A 17 0.25 -3.36 4.84
N CYS A 18 1.21 -2.84 4.07
CA CYS A 18 2.25 -3.63 3.43
C CYS A 18 3.09 -4.37 4.48
N TYR A 19 3.53 -3.69 5.54
CA TYR A 19 4.33 -4.29 6.60
C TYR A 19 3.60 -5.45 7.29
N LEU A 20 2.35 -5.26 7.72
CA LEU A 20 1.57 -6.32 8.37
C LEU A 20 1.33 -7.51 7.45
N SER A 21 1.04 -7.25 6.18
CA SER A 21 0.78 -8.30 5.19
C SER A 21 2.04 -9.10 4.88
N ILE A 22 3.17 -8.44 4.64
CA ILE A 22 4.48 -9.09 4.43
C ILE A 22 4.85 -9.92 5.66
N LYS A 23 4.70 -9.38 6.87
CA LYS A 23 4.96 -10.09 8.13
C LYS A 23 4.12 -11.35 8.25
N THR A 24 2.84 -11.27 7.89
CA THR A 24 1.91 -12.42 7.96
C THR A 24 2.27 -13.49 6.94
N VAL A 25 2.60 -13.10 5.71
CA VAL A 25 3.05 -14.01 4.64
C VAL A 25 4.34 -14.72 5.06
N LEU A 26 5.30 -14.00 5.62
CA LEU A 26 6.58 -14.57 6.00
C LEU A 26 6.49 -15.47 7.23
N LEU A 27 5.77 -15.04 8.28
CA LEU A 27 5.54 -15.86 9.47
C LEU A 27 4.88 -17.19 9.11
N SER A 28 3.95 -17.13 8.15
CA SER A 28 3.30 -18.30 7.60
C SER A 28 4.27 -19.20 6.81
N ALA A 29 5.18 -18.61 6.03
CA ALA A 29 6.19 -19.35 5.27
C ALA A 29 7.27 -20.01 6.15
N THR A 30 7.62 -19.41 7.29
CA THR A 30 8.58 -19.97 8.25
C THR A 30 8.03 -21.15 9.07
N ASN A 31 6.70 -21.33 9.11
CA ASN A 31 6.08 -22.47 9.77
C ASN A 31 6.09 -23.69 8.82
N HIS A 32 7.17 -24.46 8.88
CA HIS A 32 7.44 -25.61 8.00
C HIS A 32 6.44 -26.77 8.10
N THR A 33 5.61 -26.81 9.14
CA THR A 33 4.74 -27.97 9.41
C THR A 33 3.47 -28.00 8.56
N SER A 34 3.08 -26.89 7.92
CA SER A 34 1.78 -26.77 7.24
C SER A 34 1.76 -25.67 6.18
N PHE A 35 2.81 -25.55 5.36
CA PHE A 35 2.82 -24.60 4.26
C PHE A 35 2.27 -25.23 2.97
N PRO A 36 1.35 -24.58 2.23
CA PRO A 36 0.69 -23.29 2.52
C PRO A 36 -0.50 -23.44 3.50
N ASN A 37 -0.60 -22.53 4.47
CA ASN A 37 -1.74 -22.48 5.41
C ASN A 37 -2.72 -21.34 5.05
N PRO A 38 -3.94 -21.34 5.61
CA PRO A 38 -4.91 -20.26 5.39
C PRO A 38 -4.37 -18.85 5.68
N GLN A 39 -3.46 -18.70 6.66
CA GLN A 39 -2.86 -17.40 6.99
C GLN A 39 -1.97 -16.86 5.86
N PHE A 40 -1.30 -17.74 5.10
CA PHE A 40 -0.55 -17.36 3.90
C PHE A 40 -1.46 -16.70 2.86
N PHE A 41 -2.58 -17.38 2.55
CA PHE A 41 -3.56 -16.89 1.58
C PHE A 41 -4.21 -15.59 2.04
N VAL A 42 -4.53 -15.47 3.33
CA VAL A 42 -5.03 -14.21 3.91
C VAL A 42 -4.00 -13.08 3.77
N GLY A 43 -2.71 -13.35 3.99
CA GLY A 43 -1.64 -12.37 3.81
C GLY A 43 -1.51 -11.89 2.36
N ILE A 44 -1.54 -12.80 1.39
CA ILE A 44 -1.47 -12.48 -0.05
C ILE A 44 -2.75 -11.75 -0.51
N PHE A 45 -3.91 -12.26 -0.10
CA PHE A 45 -5.20 -11.66 -0.45
C PHE A 45 -5.32 -10.27 0.14
N GLY A 46 -4.88 -10.08 1.39
CA GLY A 46 -4.72 -8.79 2.03
C GLY A 46 -3.86 -7.87 1.18
N LEU A 47 -2.62 -8.27 0.86
CA LEU A 47 -1.69 -7.50 0.03
C LEU A 47 -2.32 -7.05 -1.30
N THR A 48 -2.91 -7.97 -2.04
CA THR A 48 -3.46 -7.69 -3.37
C THR A 48 -4.71 -6.81 -3.30
N PHE A 49 -5.70 -7.18 -2.49
CA PHE A 49 -6.96 -6.42 -2.39
C PHE A 49 -6.79 -5.09 -1.65
N GLY A 50 -6.00 -5.04 -0.58
CA GLY A 50 -5.80 -3.81 0.20
C GLY A 50 -5.06 -2.75 -0.59
N VAL A 51 -3.99 -3.11 -1.31
CA VAL A 51 -3.31 -2.19 -2.24
C VAL A 51 -4.28 -1.73 -3.34
N TRP A 52 -5.13 -2.61 -3.84
CA TRP A 52 -6.10 -2.28 -4.87
C TRP A 52 -7.17 -1.28 -4.40
N ILE A 53 -7.75 -1.49 -3.20
CA ILE A 53 -8.71 -0.59 -2.58
C ILE A 53 -8.08 0.78 -2.32
N LEU A 54 -6.86 0.80 -1.78
CA LEU A 54 -6.11 2.04 -1.52
C LEU A 54 -5.83 2.82 -2.82
N ALA A 55 -5.42 2.11 -3.88
CA ALA A 55 -5.20 2.71 -5.20
C ALA A 55 -6.50 3.24 -5.82
N PHE A 56 -7.61 2.52 -5.67
CA PHE A 56 -8.92 2.95 -6.14
C PHE A 56 -9.40 4.20 -5.39
N GLY A 57 -9.24 4.24 -4.06
CA GLY A 57 -9.55 5.39 -3.21
C GLY A 57 -8.82 6.66 -3.66
N ILE A 58 -7.52 6.56 -3.92
CA ILE A 58 -6.74 7.68 -4.47
C ILE A 58 -7.24 8.08 -5.85
N ARG A 59 -7.47 7.12 -6.75
CA ARG A 59 -7.93 7.45 -8.12
C ARG A 59 -9.21 8.25 -8.07
N LYS A 60 -10.14 7.86 -7.18
CA LYS A 60 -11.39 8.60 -6.94
C LYS A 60 -11.12 9.99 -6.35
N TYR A 61 -10.23 10.10 -5.35
CA TYR A 61 -9.83 11.38 -4.75
C TYR A 61 -9.23 12.33 -5.79
N ILE A 62 -8.21 11.90 -6.55
CA ILE A 62 -7.59 12.69 -7.61
C ILE A 62 -8.61 13.08 -8.68
N SER A 63 -9.58 12.19 -8.96
CA SER A 63 -10.61 12.47 -9.95
C SER A 63 -11.53 13.60 -9.52
N PHE A 64 -11.90 13.63 -8.24
CA PHE A 64 -12.82 14.59 -7.66
C PHE A 64 -12.15 15.92 -7.29
N ALA A 65 -10.92 15.87 -6.79
CA ALA A 65 -10.23 17.04 -6.25
C ALA A 65 -9.56 17.92 -7.33
N THR A 66 -9.60 17.55 -8.60
CA THR A 66 -8.83 18.24 -9.64
C THR A 66 -9.50 18.16 -11.01
N GLU A 67 -10.03 19.30 -11.47
CA GLU A 67 -10.56 19.46 -12.84
C GLU A 67 -9.45 19.63 -13.88
N ASN A 68 -8.32 20.27 -13.50
CA ASN A 68 -7.21 20.50 -14.42
C ASN A 68 -6.43 19.20 -14.72
N LYS A 69 -6.37 18.82 -16.01
CA LYS A 69 -5.66 17.61 -16.48
C LYS A 69 -4.17 17.60 -16.11
N GLN A 70 -3.50 18.77 -16.07
CA GLN A 70 -2.07 18.85 -15.77
C GLN A 70 -1.79 18.61 -14.28
N GLU A 71 -2.55 19.23 -13.39
CA GLU A 71 -2.46 18.95 -11.95
C GLU A 71 -2.81 17.49 -11.64
N ARG A 72 -3.81 16.93 -12.32
CA ARG A 72 -4.22 15.52 -12.17
C ARG A 72 -3.06 14.57 -12.51
N ARG A 73 -2.30 14.85 -13.57
CA ARG A 73 -1.11 14.06 -13.93
C ARG A 73 -0.03 14.18 -12.86
N LYS A 74 0.27 15.39 -12.38
CA LYS A 74 1.25 15.60 -11.30
C LYS A 74 0.90 14.82 -10.02
N LEU A 75 -0.37 14.87 -9.60
CA LEU A 75 -0.86 14.11 -8.44
C LEU A 75 -0.72 12.60 -8.64
N LYS A 76 -1.10 12.07 -9.81
CA LYS A 76 -0.92 10.64 -10.11
C LYS A 76 0.54 10.21 -10.00
N THR A 77 1.47 10.98 -10.56
CA THR A 77 2.90 10.70 -10.47
C THR A 77 3.38 10.74 -9.03
N MET A 78 2.98 11.76 -8.26
CA MET A 78 3.36 11.90 -6.85
C MET A 78 2.90 10.68 -6.02
N PHE A 79 1.62 10.30 -6.12
CA PHE A 79 1.09 9.14 -5.41
C PHE A 79 1.71 7.82 -5.88
N SER A 80 2.09 7.71 -7.16
CA SER A 80 2.84 6.56 -7.67
C SER A 80 4.23 6.46 -7.03
N ILE A 81 4.96 7.57 -6.92
CA ILE A 81 6.27 7.61 -6.27
C ILE A 81 6.13 7.24 -4.79
N ILE A 82 5.17 7.85 -4.08
CA ILE A 82 4.89 7.55 -2.67
C ILE A 82 4.61 6.06 -2.49
N SER A 83 3.81 5.44 -3.36
CA SER A 83 3.51 4.02 -3.28
C SER A 83 4.76 3.13 -3.36
N VAL A 84 5.67 3.43 -4.29
CA VAL A 84 6.95 2.71 -4.42
C VAL A 84 7.81 2.91 -3.18
N VAL A 85 7.93 4.15 -2.69
CA VAL A 85 8.71 4.48 -1.50
C VAL A 85 8.13 3.80 -0.25
N SER A 86 6.82 3.77 -0.07
CA SER A 86 6.15 3.07 1.04
C SER A 86 6.41 1.57 1.02
N CYS A 87 6.38 0.95 -0.17
CA CYS A 87 6.69 -0.47 -0.31
C CYS A 87 8.16 -0.76 0.02
N TYR A 88 9.06 0.10 -0.44
CA TYR A 88 10.49 0.00 -0.12
C TYR A 88 10.76 0.20 1.38
N ALA A 89 10.11 1.18 2.01
CA ALA A 89 10.21 1.40 3.45
C ALA A 89 9.68 0.20 4.24
N ALA A 90 8.55 -0.38 3.83
CA ALA A 90 7.98 -1.56 4.48
C ALA A 90 8.91 -2.79 4.39
N THR A 91 9.62 -2.96 3.28
CA THR A 91 10.63 -4.02 3.14
C THR A 91 11.88 -3.73 3.95
N MET A 92 12.38 -2.50 3.97
CA MET A 92 13.54 -2.13 4.80
C MET A 92 13.26 -2.27 6.31
N LEU A 93 12.09 -1.84 6.78
CA LEU A 93 11.65 -2.02 8.17
C LEU A 93 11.51 -3.48 8.58
N PHE A 94 11.42 -4.40 7.61
CA PHE A 94 11.41 -5.82 7.90
C PHE A 94 12.82 -6.39 8.15
N PHE A 95 13.85 -5.83 7.51
CA PHE A 95 15.24 -6.31 7.61
C PHE A 95 16.03 -5.69 8.77
N ILE A 96 15.49 -4.65 9.41
CA ILE A 96 16.04 -3.98 10.61
C ILE A 96 15.46 -4.66 11.86
#